data_AF-A0A8H3BTD7-F1
#
_entry.id   AF-A0A8H3BTD7-F1
#
_cell.length_a   1.000
_cell.length_b   1.000
_cell.length_c   1.000
_cell.angle_alpha   90.00
_cell.angle_beta   90.00
_cell.angle_gamma   90.00
#
_symmetry.space_group_name_H-M   'P 1'
#
loop_
_entity.id
_entity.type
_entity.pdbx_description
1 polymer ?
#
loop_
_entity_poly.entity_id
_entity_poly.type
_entity_poly.pdbx_seq_one_letter_code
_entity_poly.pdbx_strand_id
1 'polypeptide(L)'
;MFKGISLGMVSQWMENGTLVEYLRKNPWVDRYRMSIQVASGLAYMHNGQAVHGDLKALNVLVSSEGVAKLTDFDFSIMSEVSLVFSESSNNRAGSTRWAVCQNLCSILEFLSDSSLGTRAIFRNIREK
;
A
#
# COMPACT_ATOMS: atom_id res chain seq x y z
N MET A 1 -33.89 17.31 1.08
CA MET A 1 -32.78 16.90 0.18
C MET A 1 -31.48 17.38 0.80
N PHE A 2 -30.74 16.52 1.48
CA PHE A 2 -29.48 16.91 2.15
C PHE A 2 -28.36 17.06 1.11
N LYS A 3 -28.27 18.25 0.49
CA LYS A 3 -27.01 18.69 -0.13
C LYS A 3 -26.11 19.21 0.99
N GLY A 4 -24.94 18.59 1.20
CA GLY A 4 -23.93 19.11 2.13
C GLY A 4 -23.30 18.12 3.12
N ILE A 5 -23.60 16.82 3.06
CA ILE A 5 -22.88 15.84 3.89
C ILE A 5 -21.63 15.41 3.11
N SER A 6 -20.45 15.87 3.57
CA SER A 6 -19.16 15.35 3.13
C SER A 6 -18.76 14.20 4.05
N LEU A 7 -18.54 13.02 3.49
CA LEU A 7 -17.98 11.89 4.23
C LEU A 7 -16.46 12.05 4.26
N GLY A 8 -15.85 11.90 5.43
CA GLY A 8 -14.40 11.98 5.61
C GLY A 8 -13.89 10.86 6.51
N MET A 9 -12.65 10.45 6.28
CA MET A 9 -11.94 9.49 7.12
C MET A 9 -11.02 10.23 8.09
N VAL A 10 -10.93 9.76 9.34
CA VAL A 10 -10.00 10.27 10.34
C VAL A 10 -9.05 9.16 10.72
N SER A 11 -7.74 9.42 10.68
CA SER A 11 -6.69 8.49 11.06
C SER A 11 -5.66 9.17 11.95
N GLN A 12 -4.85 8.35 12.65
CA GLN A 12 -3.68 8.84 13.35
C GLN A 12 -2.74 9.57 12.38
N TRP A 13 -2.19 10.70 12.81
CA TRP A 13 -1.18 11.44 12.06
C TRP A 13 0.15 10.69 12.04
N MET A 14 0.87 10.77 10.92
CA MET A 14 2.15 10.11 10.73
C MET A 14 3.24 11.19 10.60
N GLU A 15 4.02 11.37 11.67
CA GLU A 15 4.93 12.51 11.86
C GLU A 15 6.05 12.57 10.82
N ASN A 16 6.44 11.40 10.31
CA ASN A 16 7.51 11.27 9.32
C ASN A 16 7.01 11.42 7.87
N GLY A 17 5.70 11.64 7.67
CA GLY A 17 5.11 11.87 6.36
C GLY A 17 5.13 10.63 5.47
N THR A 18 5.22 10.85 4.17
CA THR A 18 5.27 9.76 3.18
C THR A 18 6.61 9.02 3.24
N LEU A 19 6.62 7.76 2.81
CA LEU A 19 7.84 6.95 2.71
C LEU A 19 8.88 7.64 1.81
N VAL A 20 8.43 8.32 0.75
CA VAL A 20 9.30 9.09 -0.15
C VAL A 20 10.01 10.21 0.62
N GLU A 21 9.29 11.01 1.40
CA GLU A 21 9.87 12.10 2.19
C GLU A 21 10.78 11.56 3.29
N TYR A 22 10.37 10.48 3.94
CA TYR A 22 11.13 9.84 5.00
C TYR A 22 12.49 9.33 4.51
N LEU A 23 12.53 8.65 3.36
CA LEU A 23 13.78 8.14 2.78
C LEU A 23 14.71 9.23 2.29
N ARG A 24 14.17 10.35 1.77
CA ARG A 24 15.00 11.52 1.41
C ARG A 24 15.67 12.14 2.64
N LYS A 25 14.94 12.22 3.77
CA LYS A 25 15.46 12.75 5.04
C LYS A 25 16.42 11.76 5.72
N ASN A 26 16.22 10.46 5.53
CA ASN A 26 16.94 9.38 6.20
C ASN A 26 17.55 8.40 5.17
N PRO A 27 18.59 8.82 4.42
CA PRO A 27 19.18 7.98 3.37
C PRO A 27 19.84 6.70 3.91
N TRP A 28 20.14 6.65 5.20
CA TRP A 28 20.78 5.55 5.91
C TRP A 28 19.81 4.46 6.38
N VAL A 29 18.49 4.70 6.28
CA VAL A 29 17.52 3.77 6.85
C VAL A 29 17.50 2.46 6.07
N ASP A 30 17.26 1.37 6.78
CA ASP A 30 17.20 0.03 6.19
C ASP A 30 15.97 -0.13 5.28
N ARG A 31 16.17 0.12 3.98
CA ARG A 31 15.14 -0.01 2.93
C ARG A 31 14.59 -1.43 2.82
N TYR A 32 15.38 -2.44 3.17
CA TYR A 32 14.93 -3.83 3.15
C TYR A 32 13.92 -4.07 4.27
N ARG A 33 14.19 -3.57 5.48
CA ARG A 33 13.22 -3.60 6.59
C ARG A 33 11.95 -2.82 6.28
N MET A 34 12.06 -1.66 5.63
CA MET A 34 10.88 -0.90 5.17
C MET A 34 10.06 -1.69 4.15
N SER A 35 10.72 -2.37 3.21
CA SER A 35 10.06 -3.24 2.21
C SER A 35 9.29 -4.38 2.87
N ILE A 36 9.87 -5.01 3.90
CA ILE A 36 9.21 -6.07 4.67
C ILE A 36 7.94 -5.55 5.35
N GLN A 37 7.98 -4.35 5.94
CA GLN A 37 6.81 -3.76 6.59
C GLN A 37 5.68 -3.50 5.59
N VAL A 38 5.99 -2.92 4.43
CA VAL A 38 5.02 -2.69 3.35
C VAL A 38 4.43 -4.02 2.87
N ALA A 39 5.26 -5.02 2.60
CA ALA A 39 4.81 -6.33 2.17
C ALA A 39 3.95 -7.03 3.23
N SER A 40 4.28 -6.88 4.51
CA SER A 40 3.52 -7.44 5.62
C SER A 40 2.13 -6.79 5.73
N GLY A 41 2.05 -5.47 5.60
CA GLY A 41 0.77 -4.75 5.57
C GLY A 41 -0.10 -5.17 4.38
N LEU A 42 0.50 -5.37 3.21
CA LEU A 42 -0.22 -5.83 2.03
C LEU A 42 -0.70 -7.29 2.17
N ALA A 43 0.14 -8.17 2.71
CA ALA A 43 -0.24 -9.55 3.00
C ALA A 43 -1.40 -9.61 4.00
N TYR A 44 -1.41 -8.75 5.02
CA TYR A 44 -2.53 -8.61 5.95
C TYR A 44 -3.83 -8.24 5.24
N MET A 45 -3.81 -7.26 4.34
CA MET A 45 -4.99 -6.88 3.55
C MET A 45 -5.50 -8.04 2.69
N HIS A 46 -4.59 -8.71 1.98
CA HIS A 46 -4.94 -9.84 1.11
C HIS A 46 -5.53 -11.01 1.89
N ASN A 47 -5.06 -11.26 3.12
CA ASN A 47 -5.64 -12.27 4.00
C ASN A 47 -7.10 -11.92 4.39
N GLY A 48 -7.45 -10.64 4.44
CA GLY A 48 -8.81 -10.15 4.58
C GLY A 48 -9.58 -10.02 3.25
N GLN A 49 -9.11 -10.67 2.18
CA GLN A 49 -9.70 -10.60 0.83
C GLN A 49 -9.84 -9.17 0.28
N ALA A 50 -8.98 -8.25 0.73
CA ALA A 50 -8.95 -6.87 0.29
C ALA A 50 -7.70 -6.59 -0.56
N VAL A 51 -7.88 -5.94 -1.70
CA VAL A 51 -6.78 -5.48 -2.56
C VAL A 51 -6.73 -3.95 -2.50
N HIS A 52 -5.56 -3.37 -2.29
CA HIS A 52 -5.39 -1.91 -2.10
C HIS A 52 -5.74 -1.07 -3.35
N GLY A 53 -5.44 -1.56 -4.55
CA GLY A 53 -5.77 -0.89 -5.83
C GLY A 53 -4.83 0.23 -6.28
N ASP A 54 -4.23 1.00 -5.37
CA ASP A 54 -3.32 2.13 -5.68
C ASP A 54 -2.07 2.16 -4.78
N LEU A 55 -1.35 1.03 -4.76
CA LEU A 55 -0.16 0.89 -3.94
C LEU A 55 1.03 1.64 -4.58
N LYS A 56 1.45 2.74 -3.95
CA LYS A 56 2.63 3.56 -4.33
C LYS A 56 3.33 4.11 -3.09
N ALA A 57 4.59 4.51 -3.18
CA ALA A 57 5.36 5.00 -2.03
C ALA A 57 4.79 6.29 -1.39
N LEU A 58 3.97 7.04 -2.14
CA LEU A 58 3.21 8.18 -1.61
C LEU A 58 2.03 7.75 -0.73
N ASN A 59 1.53 6.53 -0.94
CA ASN A 59 0.44 5.89 -0.17
C ASN A 59 1.01 4.98 0.94
N VAL A 60 2.27 5.18 1.30
CA VAL A 60 2.88 4.61 2.49
C VAL A 60 3.31 5.76 3.37
N LEU A 61 2.80 5.81 4.59
CA LEU A 61 3.19 6.79 5.60
C LEU A 61 4.14 6.15 6.62
N VAL A 62 4.92 6.96 7.30
CA VAL A 62 5.87 6.52 8.31
C VAL A 62 5.52 7.13 9.66
N SER A 63 5.34 6.31 10.69
CA SER A 63 5.05 6.78 12.06
C SER A 63 6.29 7.43 12.69
N SER A 64 6.11 8.15 13.81
CA SER A 64 7.23 8.70 14.60
C SER A 64 8.30 7.66 14.97
N GLU A 65 7.92 6.40 15.17
CA GLU A 65 8.82 5.27 15.47
C GLU A 65 9.50 4.65 14.23
N GLY A 66 9.29 5.23 13.04
CA GLY A 66 9.89 4.74 11.79
C GLY A 66 9.20 3.50 11.22
N VAL A 67 7.91 3.28 11.54
CA VAL A 67 7.15 2.14 11.02
C VAL A 67 6.35 2.56 9.80
N ALA A 68 6.55 1.86 8.67
CA ALA A 68 5.78 2.03 7.45
C ALA A 68 4.35 1.48 7.58
N LYS A 69 3.36 2.27 7.16
CA LYS A 69 1.93 1.96 7.20
C LYS A 69 1.27 2.31 5.87
N LEU A 70 0.42 1.43 5.36
CA LEU A 70 -0.37 1.68 4.15
C LEU A 70 -1.47 2.70 4.43
N THR A 71 -1.77 3.56 3.46
CA THR A 71 -2.83 4.57 3.51
C THR A 71 -3.52 4.70 2.15
N ASP A 72 -4.59 5.50 2.07
CA ASP A 72 -5.30 5.82 0.83
C ASP A 72 -5.97 4.59 0.21
N PHE A 73 -7.03 4.14 0.89
CA PHE A 73 -7.80 2.94 0.54
C PHE A 73 -8.94 3.24 -0.42
N ASP A 74 -8.97 4.41 -1.06
CA ASP A 74 -10.08 4.87 -1.91
C ASP A 74 -10.30 3.96 -3.13
N PHE A 75 -9.25 3.26 -3.56
CA PHE A 75 -9.30 2.28 -4.66
C PHE A 75 -9.32 0.82 -4.16
N SER A 76 -9.52 0.60 -2.86
CA SER A 76 -9.52 -0.75 -2.30
C SER A 76 -10.79 -1.51 -2.65
N ILE A 77 -10.63 -2.78 -3.02
CA ILE A 77 -11.75 -3.67 -3.37
C ILE A 77 -11.71 -4.88 -2.43
N MET A 78 -12.84 -5.18 -1.79
CA MET A 78 -13.04 -6.37 -0.97
C MET A 78 -13.88 -7.40 -1.74
N SER A 79 -13.46 -8.67 -1.79
CA SER A 79 -14.19 -9.66 -2.60
C SER A 79 -15.51 -10.12 -2.01
N GLU A 80 -15.72 -9.99 -0.69
CA GLU A 80 -16.90 -10.53 0.00
C GLU A 80 -17.76 -9.51 0.75
N VAL A 81 -17.35 -8.23 0.78
CA VAL A 81 -18.08 -7.20 1.52
C VAL A 81 -18.68 -6.19 0.55
N SER A 82 -19.99 -6.30 0.33
CA SER A 82 -20.81 -5.33 -0.40
C SER A 82 -21.04 -4.07 0.44
N LEU A 83 -19.97 -3.40 0.86
CA LEU A 83 -20.10 -2.05 1.43
C LEU A 83 -19.97 -1.07 0.26
N VAL A 84 -21.11 -0.81 -0.38
CA VAL A 84 -21.27 0.15 -1.47
C VAL A 84 -21.09 1.55 -0.91
N PHE A 85 -19.84 2.03 -0.84
CA PHE A 85 -19.54 3.43 -0.61
C PHE A 85 -19.28 4.10 -1.97
N SER A 86 -20.36 4.64 -2.54
CA SER A 86 -20.43 5.44 -3.78
C SER A 86 -20.54 4.68 -5.10
N GLU A 87 -21.61 4.98 -5.87
CA GLU A 87 -21.67 4.74 -7.30
C GLU A 87 -20.56 5.55 -8.00
N SER A 88 -19.40 4.95 -8.20
CA SER A 88 -18.51 5.35 -9.27
C SER A 88 -18.73 4.39 -10.42
N SER A 89 -19.07 4.94 -11.58
CA SER A 89 -19.33 4.22 -12.82
C SER A 89 -18.06 3.58 -13.36
N ASN A 90 -17.53 2.55 -12.69
CA ASN A 90 -16.42 1.78 -13.21
C ASN A 90 -16.85 0.34 -13.39
N ASN A 91 -17.60 0.13 -14.46
CA ASN A 91 -17.86 -1.17 -15.06
C ASN A 91 -16.55 -1.73 -15.68
N ARG A 92 -15.53 -1.93 -14.85
CA ARG A 92 -14.31 -2.63 -15.20
C ARG A 92 -14.32 -3.92 -14.43
N ALA A 93 -14.88 -4.95 -15.06
CA ALA A 93 -14.50 -6.33 -14.79
C ALA A 93 -12.99 -6.46 -15.11
N GLY A 94 -12.17 -6.00 -14.17
CA GLY A 94 -10.71 -6.05 -14.24
C GLY A 94 -10.23 -7.35 -13.60
N SER A 95 -9.53 -8.14 -14.40
CA SER A 95 -9.03 -9.48 -14.10
C SER A 95 -8.51 -9.64 -12.66
N THR A 96 -9.27 -10.35 -11.83
CA THR A 96 -9.15 -10.51 -10.38
C THR A 96 -8.02 -11.44 -9.93
N ARG A 97 -6.84 -11.42 -10.58
CA ARG A 97 -5.75 -12.34 -10.15
C ARG A 97 -4.33 -11.79 -10.02
N TRP A 98 -3.93 -10.65 -10.59
CA TRP A 98 -2.48 -10.34 -10.64
C TRP A 98 -2.03 -8.87 -10.57
N ALA A 99 -2.86 -7.93 -10.13
CA ALA A 99 -2.45 -6.51 -10.02
C ALA A 99 -1.27 -6.26 -9.03
N VAL A 100 -0.91 -7.26 -8.22
CA VAL A 100 0.22 -7.23 -7.27
C VAL A 100 1.57 -7.11 -7.98
N CYS A 101 1.76 -7.69 -9.17
CA CYS A 101 3.09 -7.77 -9.78
C CYS A 101 3.66 -6.43 -10.27
N GLN A 102 2.84 -5.43 -10.60
CA GLN A 102 3.36 -4.19 -11.20
C GLN A 102 3.56 -3.07 -10.17
N ASN A 103 2.64 -2.92 -9.23
CA ASN A 103 2.67 -1.85 -8.22
C ASN A 103 3.58 -2.19 -7.03
N LEU A 104 3.70 -3.48 -6.68
CA LEU A 104 4.71 -3.91 -5.71
C LEU A 104 6.11 -3.75 -6.33
N CYS A 105 6.29 -4.08 -7.61
CA CYS A 105 7.55 -3.86 -8.30
C CYS A 105 7.98 -2.40 -8.32
N SER A 106 7.08 -1.43 -8.51
CA SER A 106 7.48 0.00 -8.53
C SER A 106 7.97 0.51 -7.17
N ILE A 107 7.31 0.13 -6.06
CA ILE A 107 7.80 0.45 -4.71
C ILE A 107 9.10 -0.28 -4.40
N LEU A 108 9.21 -1.54 -4.79
CA LEU A 108 10.39 -2.34 -4.50
C LEU A 108 11.58 -1.91 -5.36
N GLU A 109 11.38 -1.52 -6.62
CA GLU A 109 12.39 -0.89 -7.47
C GLU A 109 12.91 0.38 -6.80
N PHE A 110 11.99 1.25 -6.35
CA PHE A 110 12.32 2.46 -5.60
C PHE A 110 13.11 2.19 -4.31
N LEU A 111 12.84 1.08 -3.62
CA LEU A 111 13.56 0.67 -2.40
C LEU A 111 14.85 -0.13 -2.68
N SER A 112 15.00 -0.71 -3.87
CA SER A 112 16.08 -1.64 -4.23
C SER A 112 17.36 -1.03 -4.78
N ASP A 113 17.44 0.30 -4.88
CA ASP A 113 18.64 1.03 -5.37
C ASP A 113 19.86 0.89 -4.41
N SER A 114 19.88 -0.13 -3.56
CA SER A 114 20.94 -0.44 -2.59
C SER A 114 20.94 -1.93 -2.23
N SER A 115 21.68 -2.73 -3.03
CA SER A 115 22.24 -4.07 -2.71
C SER A 115 21.35 -5.34 -2.78
N LEU A 116 22.04 -6.46 -3.07
CA LEU A 116 21.59 -7.78 -3.52
C LEU A 116 20.62 -8.57 -2.61
N GLY A 117 20.37 -8.12 -1.38
CA GLY A 117 19.59 -8.86 -0.38
C GLY A 117 18.09 -8.98 -0.69
N THR A 118 17.55 -8.04 -1.47
CA THR A 118 16.10 -7.93 -1.72
C THR A 118 15.55 -9.12 -2.51
N ARG A 119 16.36 -9.73 -3.40
CA ARG A 119 15.93 -10.80 -4.34
C ARG A 119 15.39 -12.08 -3.67
N ALA A 120 15.78 -12.40 -2.43
CA ALA A 120 15.43 -13.66 -1.77
C ALA A 120 14.00 -13.73 -1.21
N ILE A 121 13.44 -12.61 -0.72
CA ILE A 121 12.04 -12.56 -0.23
C ILE A 121 11.05 -12.83 -1.37
N PHE A 122 11.41 -12.45 -2.60
CA PHE A 122 10.48 -12.39 -3.74
C PHE A 122 10.16 -13.74 -4.39
N ARG A 123 10.90 -14.81 -4.09
CA ARG A 123 10.47 -16.16 -4.51
C ARG A 123 9.23 -16.62 -3.74
N ASN A 124 9.09 -16.22 -2.48
CA ASN A 124 8.04 -16.75 -1.59
C ASN A 124 6.66 -16.09 -1.80
N ILE A 125 6.62 -14.86 -2.34
CA ILE A 125 5.37 -14.16 -2.68
C ILE A 125 4.84 -14.59 -4.06
N ARG A 126 5.69 -15.13 -4.94
CA ARG A 126 5.33 -15.56 -6.30
C ARG A 126 4.71 -16.96 -6.36
N GLU A 127 4.80 -17.73 -5.28
CA GLU A 127 4.40 -19.16 -5.21
C GLU A 127 3.11 -19.43 -4.41
N LYS A 128 2.35 -18.39 -4.02
CA LYS A 128 1.02 -18.52 -3.39
C LYS A 128 0.00 -17.68 -4.13
#